data_AF-A0A7I9VUX8-F1
#
_entry.id   AF-A0A7I9VUX8-F1
#
_cell.length_a   1.000
_cell.length_b   1.000
_cell.length_c   1.000
_cell.angle_alpha   90.00
_cell.angle_beta   90.00
_cell.angle_gamma   90.00
#
_symmetry.space_group_name_H-M   'P 1'
#
loop_
_entity.id
_entity.type
_entity.pdbx_description
1 polymer ?
#
loop_
_entity_poly.entity_id
_entity_poly.type
_entity_poly.pdbx_seq_one_letter_code
_entity_poly.pdbx_strand_id
1 'polypeptide(L)'
;MLPRYRAAGAGAPSSARRPKPGKLAVNARLHDEVQTRLLEKYSPQQIARRLQLDFPDDAEMRVSPETIYQSIYVQGRGSLRRELHQCLRTGRALRKPQRRADQRRGRIPDMVNISERPPEVEDRAVPGHWEGDLILGAGVSPRSARWWSGLPAS
;
A
#
# COMPACT_ATOMS: atom_id res chain seq x y z
N MET A 1 -5.16 -19.02 -51.39
CA MET A 1 -6.24 -19.00 -50.39
C MET A 1 -5.63 -19.38 -49.05
N LEU A 2 -5.33 -18.40 -48.19
CA LEU A 2 -4.78 -18.61 -46.84
C LEU A 2 -5.60 -17.78 -45.85
N PRO A 3 -5.88 -18.30 -44.62
CA PRO A 3 -6.90 -17.74 -43.75
C PRO A 3 -6.44 -16.44 -43.09
N ARG A 4 -7.30 -15.43 -43.13
CA ARG A 4 -7.13 -14.15 -42.42
C ARG A 4 -7.26 -14.38 -40.92
N TYR A 5 -6.17 -14.16 -40.19
CA TYR A 5 -6.20 -14.06 -38.73
C TYR A 5 -7.15 -12.93 -38.30
N ARG A 6 -8.21 -13.29 -37.58
CA ARG A 6 -9.20 -12.36 -37.02
C ARG A 6 -8.84 -12.15 -35.56
N ALA A 7 -8.30 -10.97 -35.22
CA ALA A 7 -8.14 -10.59 -33.83
C ALA A 7 -9.54 -10.46 -33.20
N ALA A 8 -9.86 -11.37 -32.28
CA ALA A 8 -11.03 -11.24 -31.44
C ALA A 8 -10.80 -10.04 -30.52
N GLY A 9 -11.61 -8.99 -30.68
CA GLY A 9 -11.64 -7.87 -29.75
C GLY A 9 -12.06 -8.38 -28.39
N ALA A 10 -11.11 -8.59 -27.49
CA ALA A 10 -11.38 -8.78 -26.08
C ALA A 10 -11.97 -7.47 -25.56
N GLY A 11 -13.31 -7.46 -25.41
CA GLY A 11 -13.99 -6.42 -24.65
C GLY A 11 -13.44 -6.44 -23.24
N ALA A 12 -12.51 -5.53 -22.95
CA ALA A 12 -12.08 -5.28 -21.59
C ALA A 12 -13.32 -4.86 -20.80
N PRO A 13 -13.68 -5.54 -19.69
CA PRO A 13 -14.78 -5.08 -18.87
C PRO A 13 -14.45 -3.66 -18.39
N SER A 14 -15.25 -2.70 -18.82
CA SER A 14 -15.23 -1.28 -18.45
C SER A 14 -15.68 -1.06 -17.00
N SER A 15 -15.23 -1.92 -16.09
CA SER A 15 -15.16 -1.63 -14.66
C SER A 15 -13.77 -1.14 -14.34
N ALA A 16 -13.36 -0.02 -14.96
CA ALA A 16 -12.30 0.80 -14.40
C ALA A 16 -12.79 1.21 -13.00
N ARG A 17 -12.28 0.52 -11.96
CA ARG A 17 -12.67 0.65 -10.56
C ARG A 17 -12.94 2.10 -10.21
N ARG A 18 -14.22 2.50 -10.16
CA ARG A 18 -14.59 3.82 -9.64
C ARG A 18 -14.00 3.89 -8.24
N PRO A 19 -13.15 4.89 -7.93
CA PRO A 19 -12.57 4.99 -6.60
C PRO A 19 -13.71 5.03 -5.58
N LYS A 20 -13.73 4.08 -4.65
CA LYS A 20 -14.70 4.10 -3.56
C LYS A 20 -14.53 5.45 -2.82
N PRO A 21 -15.63 6.11 -2.43
CA PRO A 21 -15.53 7.35 -1.67
C PRO A 21 -14.70 7.11 -0.41
N GLY A 22 -13.79 8.04 -0.11
CA GLY A 22 -12.93 7.92 1.08
C GLY A 22 -13.74 8.04 2.37
N LYS A 23 -13.23 7.52 3.50
CA LYS A 23 -13.94 7.53 4.79
C LYS A 23 -14.45 8.93 5.19
N LEU A 24 -13.61 9.96 4.99
CA LEU A 24 -13.95 11.36 5.26
C LEU A 24 -14.99 11.95 4.29
N ALA A 25 -15.25 11.33 3.14
CA ALA A 25 -16.32 11.77 2.24
C ALA A 25 -17.67 11.14 2.62
N VAL A 26 -17.65 9.99 3.28
CA VAL A 26 -18.85 9.25 3.70
C VAL A 26 -19.31 9.69 5.10
N ASN A 27 -18.37 9.91 6.02
CA ASN A 27 -18.66 10.26 7.40
C ASN A 27 -18.49 11.76 7.63
N ALA A 28 -19.60 12.50 7.61
CA ALA A 28 -19.64 13.96 7.78
C ALA A 28 -19.16 14.42 9.16
N ARG A 29 -19.42 13.64 10.22
CA ARG A 29 -19.00 13.98 11.58
C ARG A 29 -17.49 13.89 11.73
N LEU A 30 -16.90 12.78 11.29
CA LEU A 30 -15.45 12.61 11.27
C LEU A 30 -14.78 13.65 10.37
N HIS A 31 -15.41 13.97 9.25
CA HIS A 31 -14.94 15.01 8.34
C HIS A 31 -14.81 16.37 9.02
N ASP A 32 -15.89 16.83 9.68
CA ASP A 32 -15.93 18.13 10.33
C ASP A 32 -14.91 18.23 11.46
N GLU A 33 -14.80 17.18 12.28
CA GLU A 33 -13.83 17.11 13.36
C GLU A 33 -12.37 17.20 12.85
N VAL A 34 -12.05 16.47 11.77
CA VAL A 34 -10.74 16.55 11.13
C VAL A 34 -10.50 17.94 10.55
N GLN A 35 -11.50 18.55 9.93
CA GLN A 35 -11.39 19.89 9.36
C GLN A 35 -11.14 20.94 10.44
N THR A 36 -11.93 20.92 11.52
CA THR A 36 -11.80 21.84 12.66
C THR A 36 -10.41 21.78 13.26
N ARG A 37 -9.91 20.58 13.55
CA ARG A 37 -8.56 20.41 14.13
C ARG A 37 -7.44 20.79 13.17
N LEU A 38 -7.64 20.60 11.86
CA LEU A 38 -6.68 21.12 10.87
C LEU A 38 -6.64 22.65 10.91
N LEU A 39 -7.79 23.33 11.01
CA LEU A 39 -7.83 24.80 11.12
C LEU A 39 -7.12 25.30 12.39
N GLU A 40 -7.24 24.56 13.49
CA GLU A 40 -6.51 24.77 14.75
C GLU A 40 -5.01 24.39 14.69
N LYS A 41 -4.50 24.07 13.49
CA LYS A 41 -3.09 23.75 13.22
C LYS A 41 -2.58 22.46 13.88
N TYR A 42 -3.47 21.53 14.22
CA TYR A 42 -3.04 20.19 14.60
C TYR A 42 -2.45 19.44 13.41
N SER A 43 -1.39 18.68 13.65
CA SER A 43 -0.83 17.78 12.64
C SER A 43 -1.72 16.54 12.43
N PRO A 44 -1.71 15.91 11.23
CA PRO A 44 -2.48 14.69 10.98
C PRO A 44 -2.24 13.56 11.99
N GLN A 45 -1.02 13.44 12.54
CA GLN A 45 -0.70 12.48 13.60
C GLN A 45 -1.39 12.82 14.92
N GLN A 46 -1.38 14.11 15.32
CA GLN A 46 -2.06 14.57 16.52
C GLN A 46 -3.57 14.40 16.40
N ILE A 47 -4.15 14.71 15.24
CA ILE A 47 -5.59 14.54 14.98
C ILE A 47 -5.98 13.07 15.15
N ALA A 48 -5.30 12.15 14.46
CA ALA A 48 -5.58 10.72 14.56
C ALA A 48 -5.50 10.23 16.01
N ARG A 49 -4.47 10.63 16.76
CA ARG A 49 -4.31 10.25 18.17
C ARG A 49 -5.39 10.85 19.07
N ARG A 50 -5.72 12.13 18.89
CA ARG A 50 -6.73 12.81 19.70
C ARG A 50 -8.11 12.22 19.45
N LEU A 51 -8.48 11.96 18.19
CA LEU A 51 -9.74 11.29 17.85
C LEU A 51 -9.90 9.95 18.58
N GLN A 52 -8.79 9.23 18.78
CA GLN A 52 -8.81 7.97 19.51
C GLN A 52 -9.06 8.12 21.01
N LEU A 53 -8.66 9.25 21.60
CA LEU A 53 -8.80 9.56 23.02
C LEU A 53 -10.15 10.22 23.32
N ASP A 54 -10.60 11.13 22.46
CA ASP A 54 -11.82 11.90 22.64
C ASP A 54 -13.07 11.06 22.30
N PHE A 55 -12.92 10.05 21.45
CA PHE A 55 -14.00 9.13 21.06
C PHE A 55 -13.55 7.65 21.20
N PRO A 56 -13.39 7.15 22.44
CA PRO A 56 -12.87 5.80 22.68
C PRO A 56 -13.86 4.70 22.24
N ASP A 57 -15.16 4.92 22.37
CA ASP A 57 -16.18 3.92 22.06
C ASP A 57 -16.68 3.98 20.60
N ASP A 58 -16.27 5.00 19.85
CA ASP A 58 -16.76 5.24 18.49
C ASP A 58 -15.72 4.81 17.44
N ALA A 59 -15.92 3.62 16.86
CA ALA A 59 -15.07 3.08 15.80
C ALA A 59 -15.13 3.91 14.50
N GLU A 60 -16.25 4.62 14.27
CA GLU A 60 -16.41 5.47 13.10
C GLU A 60 -15.50 6.69 13.15
N MET A 61 -15.14 7.16 14.35
CA MET A 61 -14.20 8.27 14.55
C MET A 61 -12.72 7.91 14.35
N ARG A 62 -12.41 6.64 14.06
CA ARG A 62 -11.03 6.19 13.82
C ARG A 62 -10.57 6.52 12.40
N VAL A 63 -9.44 7.21 12.26
CA VAL A 63 -8.81 7.51 10.97
C VAL A 63 -7.29 7.46 11.09
N SER A 64 -6.61 6.94 10.07
CA SER A 64 -5.14 6.94 10.03
C SER A 64 -4.61 8.32 9.60
N PRO A 65 -3.42 8.74 10.08
CA PRO A 65 -2.78 9.98 9.61
C PRO A 65 -2.60 9.99 8.09
N GLU A 66 -2.33 8.82 7.50
CA GLU A 66 -2.16 8.67 6.06
C GLU A 66 -3.46 8.94 5.30
N THR A 67 -4.62 8.57 5.87
CA THR A 67 -5.92 8.89 5.27
C THR A 67 -6.15 10.40 5.25
N ILE A 68 -5.80 11.09 6.34
CA ILE A 68 -5.88 12.56 6.43
C ILE A 68 -4.93 13.21 5.41
N TYR A 69 -3.69 12.74 5.29
CA TYR A 69 -2.76 13.24 4.26
C TYR A 69 -3.31 13.04 2.85
N GLN A 70 -3.85 11.86 2.53
CA GLN A 70 -4.42 11.62 1.21
C GLN A 70 -5.64 12.51 0.93
N SER A 71 -6.48 12.81 1.92
CA SER A 71 -7.59 13.75 1.73
C SER A 71 -7.16 15.19 1.50
N ILE A 72 -5.98 15.59 1.99
CA ILE A 72 -5.43 16.93 1.74
C ILE A 72 -4.81 17.01 0.33
N TYR A 73 -4.14 15.95 -0.12
CA TYR A 73 -3.31 15.98 -1.35
C TYR A 73 -3.98 15.43 -2.61
N VAL A 74 -4.97 14.54 -2.50
CA VAL A 74 -5.54 13.84 -3.66
C VAL A 74 -6.83 14.53 -4.10
N GLN A 75 -6.73 15.30 -5.20
CA GLN A 75 -7.90 15.81 -5.91
C GLN A 75 -8.78 14.64 -6.38
N GLY A 76 -10.05 14.64 -5.99
CA GLY A 76 -11.01 13.56 -6.28
C GLY A 76 -11.40 12.69 -5.08
N ARG A 77 -10.67 12.76 -3.96
CA ARG A 77 -11.16 12.23 -2.66
C ARG A 77 -12.14 13.19 -1.97
N GLY A 78 -12.16 14.45 -2.39
CA GLY A 78 -13.26 15.40 -2.27
C GLY A 78 -13.74 15.74 -0.86
N SER A 79 -13.14 15.18 0.19
CA SER A 79 -13.65 15.35 1.54
C SER A 79 -13.28 16.73 2.06
N LEU A 80 -11.98 17.06 2.14
CA LEU A 80 -11.51 18.26 2.83
C LEU A 80 -11.31 19.46 1.90
N ARG A 81 -11.44 20.68 2.46
CA ARG A 81 -11.20 21.95 1.75
C ARG A 81 -9.77 21.99 1.18
N ARG A 82 -9.66 22.47 -0.06
CA ARG A 82 -8.40 22.50 -0.85
C ARG A 82 -7.30 23.33 -0.18
N GLU A 83 -7.65 24.33 0.61
CA GLU A 83 -6.73 25.24 1.29
C GLU A 83 -6.16 24.72 2.63
N LEU A 84 -6.64 23.57 3.15
CA LEU A 84 -6.18 23.04 4.44
C LEU A 84 -4.70 22.63 4.45
N HIS A 85 -4.07 22.46 3.28
CA HIS A 85 -2.63 22.24 3.21
C HIS A 85 -1.81 23.37 3.86
N GLN A 86 -2.35 24.60 3.93
CA GLN A 86 -1.72 25.77 4.56
C GLN A 86 -1.68 25.65 6.09
N CYS A 87 -2.51 24.78 6.66
CA CYS A 87 -2.50 24.49 8.09
C CYS A 87 -1.46 23.45 8.47
N LEU A 88 -0.91 22.72 7.49
CA LEU A 88 0.23 21.84 7.73
C LEU A 88 1.49 22.67 7.90
N ARG A 89 2.38 22.24 8.80
CA ARG A 89 3.69 22.87 9.02
C ARG A 89 4.53 23.07 7.76
N THR A 90 4.34 22.22 6.74
CA THR A 90 5.07 22.34 5.48
C THR A 90 4.42 23.30 4.48
N GLY A 91 3.14 23.62 4.65
CA GLY A 91 2.36 24.49 3.75
C GLY A 91 2.16 23.96 2.32
N ARG A 92 2.80 22.85 1.94
CA ARG A 92 2.87 22.37 0.55
C ARG A 92 1.49 21.94 0.07
N ALA A 93 1.07 22.44 -1.10
CA ALA A 93 -0.15 21.98 -1.76
C ALA A 93 -0.06 20.54 -2.32
N LEU A 94 1.17 20.05 -2.52
CA LEU A 94 1.45 18.72 -3.05
C LEU A 94 2.36 17.93 -2.11
N ARG A 95 2.11 16.62 -1.99
CA ARG A 95 2.96 15.73 -1.21
C ARG A 95 4.33 15.61 -1.87
N LYS A 96 5.39 15.60 -1.07
CA LYS A 96 6.74 15.27 -1.55
C LYS A 96 6.74 13.82 -2.07
N PRO A 97 7.05 13.56 -3.34
CA PRO A 97 7.16 12.21 -3.85
C PRO A 97 8.30 11.48 -3.12
N GLN A 98 8.06 10.25 -2.64
CA GLN A 98 9.09 9.42 -2.03
C GLN A 98 9.96 8.68 -3.06
N ARG A 99 9.50 8.57 -4.31
CA ARG A 99 10.25 7.94 -5.39
C ARG A 99 11.35 8.89 -5.88
N ARG A 100 12.60 8.42 -5.87
CA ARG A 100 13.69 9.07 -6.61
C ARG A 100 13.61 8.61 -8.07
N ALA A 101 13.75 9.53 -9.03
CA ALA A 101 13.69 9.20 -10.46
C ALA A 101 14.69 8.09 -10.84
N ASP A 102 15.83 8.07 -10.16
CA ASP A 102 16.92 7.11 -10.33
C ASP A 102 16.65 5.72 -9.69
N GLN A 103 15.73 5.64 -8.73
CA GLN A 103 15.34 4.37 -8.10
C GLN A 103 14.21 3.71 -8.90
N ARG A 104 14.55 3.06 -10.01
CA ARG A 104 13.75 1.93 -10.48
C ARG A 104 13.99 0.77 -9.50
N ARG A 105 12.93 0.30 -8.82
CA ARG A 105 12.99 -1.05 -8.23
C ARG A 105 13.29 -1.99 -9.39
N GLY A 106 14.43 -2.67 -9.35
CA GLY A 106 14.77 -3.70 -10.31
C GLY A 106 13.67 -4.75 -10.32
N ARG A 107 13.38 -5.32 -11.49
CA ARG A 107 12.61 -6.56 -11.56
C ARG A 107 13.42 -7.61 -10.81
N ILE A 108 12.79 -8.41 -9.95
CA ILE A 108 13.48 -9.51 -9.27
C ILE A 108 14.06 -10.41 -10.37
N PRO A 109 15.39 -10.56 -10.48
CA PRO A 109 15.98 -11.47 -11.45
C PRO A 109 15.49 -12.89 -11.14
N ASP A 110 15.24 -13.67 -12.20
CA ASP A 110 14.77 -15.06 -12.09
C ASP A 110 13.43 -15.25 -11.37
N MET A 111 12.55 -14.24 -11.42
CA MET A 111 11.19 -14.34 -10.90
C MET A 111 10.37 -15.38 -11.68
N VAL A 112 10.15 -16.54 -11.08
CA VAL A 112 9.23 -17.59 -11.57
C VAL A 112 7.79 -17.09 -11.39
N ASN A 113 6.96 -17.20 -12.45
CA ASN A 113 5.54 -16.86 -12.33
C ASN A 113 4.86 -17.84 -11.37
N ILE A 114 3.87 -17.38 -10.59
CA ILE A 114 3.09 -18.26 -9.71
C ILE A 114 2.47 -19.43 -10.49
N SER A 115 2.11 -19.21 -11.75
CA SER A 115 1.55 -20.23 -12.65
C SER A 115 2.57 -21.28 -13.13
N GLU A 116 3.87 -21.00 -12.98
CA GLU A 116 4.98 -21.87 -13.41
C GLU A 116 5.63 -22.58 -12.21
N ARG A 117 5.04 -22.47 -11.02
CA ARG A 117 5.54 -23.11 -9.82
C ARG A 117 5.35 -24.64 -9.94
N PRO A 118 6.36 -25.45 -9.55
CA PRO A 118 6.18 -26.89 -9.49
C PRO A 118 5.06 -27.27 -8.50
N PRO A 119 4.22 -28.28 -8.82
CA PRO A 119 3.09 -28.67 -7.99
C PRO A 119 3.50 -29.16 -6.60
N GLU A 120 4.73 -29.67 -6.46
CA GLU A 120 5.34 -30.11 -5.19
C GLU A 120 5.41 -29.00 -4.13
N VAL A 121 5.34 -27.73 -4.57
CA VAL A 121 5.38 -26.56 -3.69
C VAL A 121 4.00 -26.22 -3.09
N GLU A 122 2.90 -26.69 -3.70
CA GLU A 122 1.54 -26.53 -3.16
C GLU A 122 1.32 -27.40 -1.92
N ASP A 123 1.91 -28.60 -1.91
CA ASP A 123 1.75 -29.57 -0.82
C ASP A 123 2.48 -29.16 0.46
N ARG A 124 3.43 -28.21 0.39
CA ARG A 124 4.21 -27.71 1.54
C ARG A 124 4.83 -28.83 2.41
N ALA A 125 4.97 -30.03 1.85
CA ALA A 125 5.34 -31.24 2.59
C ALA A 125 6.85 -31.32 2.88
N VAL A 126 7.66 -30.51 2.20
CA VAL A 126 9.12 -30.46 2.39
C VAL A 126 9.51 -29.27 3.26
N PRO A 127 10.35 -29.47 4.30
CA PRO A 127 10.98 -28.37 5.03
C PRO A 127 11.75 -27.45 4.07
N GLY A 128 11.23 -26.23 3.86
CA GLY A 128 11.72 -25.28 2.83
C GLY A 128 10.60 -24.68 1.97
N HIS A 129 9.44 -25.33 1.86
CA HIS A 129 8.23 -24.80 1.22
C HIS A 129 7.30 -24.06 2.20
N TRP A 130 7.70 -23.96 3.47
CA TRP A 130 6.96 -23.20 4.47
C TRP A 130 7.27 -21.72 4.29
N GLU A 131 6.22 -20.92 4.33
CA GLU A 131 6.19 -19.49 4.05
C GLU A 131 6.88 -18.69 5.18
N GLY A 132 8.19 -18.88 5.34
CA GLY A 132 9.06 -18.17 6.30
C GLY A 132 9.99 -17.14 5.64
N ASP A 133 9.95 -17.01 4.32
CA ASP A 133 10.89 -16.19 3.53
C ASP A 133 10.55 -14.69 3.52
N LEU A 134 9.51 -14.26 4.27
CA LEU A 134 9.11 -12.86 4.40
C LEU A 134 9.70 -12.15 5.65
N ILE A 135 10.61 -12.80 6.38
CA ILE A 135 11.37 -12.13 7.44
C ILE A 135 12.67 -11.57 6.85
N LEU A 136 12.61 -10.38 6.27
CA LEU A 136 13.80 -9.60 5.94
C LEU A 136 14.36 -8.97 7.23
N GLY A 137 15.23 -9.72 7.92
CA GLY A 137 16.13 -9.15 8.91
C GLY A 137 17.14 -8.24 8.21
N ALA A 138 17.27 -7.00 8.68
CA ALA A 138 18.28 -6.07 8.17
C ALA A 138 19.69 -6.57 8.49
N GLY A 139 20.30 -7.39 7.63
CA GLY A 139 21.71 -7.75 7.84
C GLY A 139 22.33 -8.96 7.15
N VAL A 140 21.77 -9.57 6.11
CA VAL A 140 22.46 -10.70 5.44
C VAL A 140 22.89 -10.36 4.01
N SER A 141 24.21 -10.31 3.83
CA SER A 141 24.93 -10.17 2.55
C SER A 141 25.09 -11.54 1.88
N PRO A 142 25.03 -11.68 0.53
CA PRO A 142 24.86 -12.97 -0.15
C PRO A 142 26.14 -13.85 -0.25
N ARG A 143 27.14 -13.69 0.61
CA ARG A 143 28.46 -14.35 0.44
C ARG A 143 28.76 -15.53 1.37
N SER A 144 27.79 -16.05 2.13
CA SER A 144 28.05 -17.18 3.04
C SER A 144 26.98 -18.28 2.93
N ALA A 145 27.07 -19.09 1.89
CA ALA A 145 26.46 -20.42 1.85
C ALA A 145 27.46 -21.41 1.24
N ARG A 146 28.52 -21.69 1.99
CA ARG A 146 29.48 -22.76 1.70
C ARG A 146 29.80 -23.51 3.00
N TRP A 147 28.78 -24.15 3.57
CA TRP A 147 28.83 -25.20 4.61
C TRP A 147 27.46 -25.90 4.46
N TRP A 148 27.32 -27.16 4.07
CA TRP A 148 27.84 -28.36 4.71
C TRP A 148 28.24 -29.43 3.68
N SER A 149 29.44 -29.96 3.85
CA SER A 149 29.91 -31.20 3.23
C SER A 149 29.42 -32.40 4.04
N GLY A 150 28.93 -33.43 3.35
CA GLY A 150 29.11 -34.86 3.65
C GLY A 150 28.74 -35.43 5.03
N LEU A 151 27.84 -36.42 5.03
CA LEU A 151 27.93 -37.66 5.83
C LEU A 151 27.04 -38.73 5.17
N PRO A 152 27.54 -39.97 4.96
CA PRO A 152 26.73 -41.10 4.47
C PRO A 152 26.11 -41.86 5.65
N ALA A 153 24.97 -42.51 5.43
CA ALA A 153 24.43 -43.51 6.35
C ALA A 153 23.85 -44.69 5.57
N SER A 154 24.58 -45.81 5.70
CA SER A 154 24.21 -47.24 5.64
C SER A 154 23.60 -47.83 4.38
#